data_AF-A0A1W9LSH0-F1
#
_entry.id   AF-A0A1W9LSH0-F1
#
_cell.length_a   1.000
_cell.length_b   1.000
_cell.length_c   1.000
_cell.angle_alpha   90.00
_cell.angle_beta   90.00
_cell.angle_gamma   90.00
#
_symmetry.space_group_name_H-M   'P 1'
#
loop_
_entity.id
_entity.type
_entity.pdbx_description
1 polymer ?
#
loop_
_entity_poly.entity_id
_entity_poly.type
_entity_poly.pdbx_seq_one_letter_code
_entity_poly.pdbx_strand_id
1 'polypeptide(L)' 'MQRSEKLSVTHIIESISHLSLYELEDVKKAIIERELYFRKFQKDKIKNIVSDFKKEGYSDEFLSDLEQGLKKSSIYNAD' A
#
# COMPACT_ATOMS: atom_id res chain seq x y z
N MET A 1 -4.87 -10.95 -27.71
CA MET A 1 -5.58 -11.49 -26.54
C MET A 1 -4.56 -12.15 -25.63
N GLN A 2 -4.15 -11.47 -24.56
CA GLN A 2 -3.27 -12.07 -23.56
C GLN A 2 -4.17 -12.89 -22.63
N ARG A 3 -4.05 -14.22 -22.65
CA ARG A 3 -4.72 -15.08 -21.67
C ARG A 3 -4.08 -14.79 -20.32
N SER A 4 -4.75 -14.02 -19.47
CA SER A 4 -4.47 -14.00 -18.04
C SER A 4 -4.88 -15.37 -17.51
N GLU A 5 -3.95 -16.32 -17.53
CA GLU A 5 -4.10 -17.55 -16.76
C GLU A 5 -4.32 -17.16 -15.30
N LYS A 6 -5.42 -17.66 -14.74
CA LYS A 6 -5.76 -17.48 -13.33
C LYS A 6 -4.82 -18.37 -12.52
N LEU A 7 -3.56 -17.96 -12.40
CA LEU A 7 -2.57 -18.62 -11.55
C LEU A 7 -3.14 -18.70 -10.13
N SER A 8 -3.38 -19.91 -9.63
CA SER A 8 -3.80 -20.09 -8.25
C SER A 8 -2.59 -19.94 -7.33
N VAL A 9 -2.83 -19.48 -6.11
CA VAL A 9 -1.79 -19.35 -5.08
C VAL A 9 -1.07 -20.68 -4.87
N THR A 10 -1.80 -21.81 -4.93
CA THR A 10 -1.24 -23.16 -4.81
C THR A 10 -0.17 -23.45 -5.86
N HIS A 11 -0.43 -23.15 -7.13
CA HIS A 11 0.55 -23.38 -8.20
C HIS A 11 1.81 -22.53 -8.04
N ILE A 12 1.67 -21.30 -7.52
CA ILE A 12 2.81 -20.42 -7.24
C ILE A 12 3.67 -21.01 -6.11
N ILE A 13 3.04 -21.49 -5.03
CA ILE A 13 3.74 -22.09 -3.90
C ILE A 13 4.45 -23.38 -4.32
N GLU A 14 3.79 -24.24 -5.10
CA GLU A 14 4.38 -25.47 -5.63
C GLU A 14 5.61 -25.15 -6.50
N SER A 15 5.49 -24.15 -7.39
CA SER A 15 6.61 -23.71 -8.24
C SER A 15 7.80 -23.21 -7.41
N ILE A 16 7.54 -22.43 -6.36
CA ILE A 16 8.58 -21.92 -5.46
C ILE A 16 9.23 -23.06 -4.65
N SER A 17 8.49 -24.11 -4.31
CA SER A 17 9.00 -25.24 -3.51
C SER A 17 10.05 -26.09 -4.24
N HIS A 18 10.12 -25.98 -5.57
CA HIS A 18 11.12 -26.64 -6.40
C HIS A 18 12.44 -25.86 -6.54
N LEU A 19 12.51 -24.64 -6.03
CA LEU A 19 13.70 -23.80 -6.12
C LEU A 19 14.78 -24.23 -5.12
N SER A 20 16.04 -24.05 -5.52
CA SER A 20 17.16 -24.13 -4.58
C SER A 20 17.12 -22.96 -3.59
N LEU A 21 17.89 -23.08 -2.50
CA LEU A 21 17.98 -22.01 -1.49
C LEU A 21 18.46 -20.68 -2.08
N TYR A 22 19.37 -20.73 -3.05
CA TYR A 22 19.89 -19.53 -3.72
C TYR A 22 18.80 -18.84 -4.54
N GLU A 23 18.08 -19.60 -5.36
CA GLU A 23 16.99 -19.08 -6.19
C GLU A 23 15.82 -18.57 -5.34
N LEU A 24 15.57 -19.19 -4.18
CA LEU A 24 14.55 -18.73 -3.24
C LEU A 24 14.89 -17.34 -2.67
N GLU A 25 16.16 -17.08 -2.35
CA GLU A 25 16.60 -15.76 -1.89
C GLU A 25 16.49 -14.71 -3.01
N ASP A 26 16.79 -15.07 -4.26
CA ASP A 26 16.59 -14.17 -5.40
C ASP A 26 15.11 -13.82 -5.63
N VAL A 27 14.20 -14.80 -5.52
CA VAL A 27 12.75 -14.58 -5.59
C VAL A 27 12.28 -13.66 -4.47
N LYS A 28 12.73 -13.90 -3.24
CA LYS A 28 12.42 -13.04 -2.08
C LYS A 28 12.90 -11.61 -2.28
N LYS A 29 14.14 -11.42 -2.75
CA LYS A 29 14.69 -10.09 -3.05
C LYS A 29 13.87 -9.39 -4.13
N ALA A 30 13.51 -10.10 -5.19
CA ALA A 30 12.66 -9.59 -6.26
C ALA A 30 11.25 -9.18 -5.79
N ILE A 31 10.63 -9.94 -4.89
CA ILE A 31 9.33 -9.60 -4.27
C ILE A 31 9.44 -8.29 -3.48
N ILE A 32 10.56 -8.11 -2.77
CA ILE A 32 10.83 -6.90 -1.98
C ILE A 32 11.07 -5.69 -2.89
N GLU A 33 12.00 -5.80 -3.84
CA GLU A 33 12.38 -4.71 -4.76
C GLU A 33 11.22 -4.24 -5.63
N ARG A 34 10.34 -5.16 -6.04
CA ARG A 34 9.18 -4.87 -6.88
C ARG A 34 7.92 -4.51 -6.09
N GLU A 35 8.00 -4.43 -4.76
CA GLU A 35 6.87 -4.13 -3.87
C GLU A 35 5.66 -5.05 -4.12
N LEU A 36 5.90 -6.30 -4.49
CA LEU A 36 4.84 -7.28 -4.80
C LEU A 36 4.08 -7.77 -3.56
N TYR A 37 4.50 -7.32 -2.37
CA TYR A 37 3.78 -7.48 -1.12
C TYR A 37 2.90 -6.26 -0.88
N PHE A 38 1.67 -6.48 -0.40
CA PHE A 38 0.85 -5.38 0.09
C PHE A 38 1.61 -4.69 1.22
N ARG A 39 2.09 -3.47 0.96
CA ARG A 39 2.62 -2.60 2.01
C ARG A 39 1.54 -2.51 3.09
N LYS A 40 1.93 -2.65 4.36
CA LYS A 40 1.04 -2.26 5.46
C LYS A 40 0.58 -0.84 5.14
N PHE A 41 -0.74 -0.61 5.16
CA PHE A 41 -1.28 0.73 5.01
C PHE A 41 -0.60 1.64 6.03
N GLN A 42 0.25 2.53 5.53
CA GLN A 42 0.95 3.51 6.35
C GLN A 42 0.16 4.80 6.21
N LYS A 43 -0.65 5.10 7.23
CA LYS A 43 -1.43 6.34 7.26
C LYS A 43 -0.47 7.52 7.21
N ASP A 44 -0.65 8.41 6.24
CA ASP A 44 0.10 9.66 6.20
C ASP A 44 -0.37 10.61 7.33
N LYS A 45 0.47 11.56 7.71
CA LYS A 45 0.11 12.56 8.72
C LYS A 45 -1.08 13.38 8.19
N ILE A 46 -2.06 13.65 9.05
CA ILE A 46 -3.24 14.45 8.69
C ILE A 46 -2.83 15.79 8.04
N LYS A 47 -1.77 16.42 8.56
CA LYS A 47 -1.20 17.65 7.99
C LYS A 47 -0.77 17.50 6.52
N ASN A 48 -0.17 16.37 6.16
CA ASN A 48 0.28 16.14 4.78
C ASN A 48 -0.92 15.96 3.86
N ILE A 49 -1.91 15.18 4.30
CA ILE A 49 -3.18 14.98 3.58
C ILE A 49 -3.85 16.34 3.35
N VAL A 50 -4.07 17.14 4.40
CA VAL A 50 -4.70 18.47 4.27
C VAL A 50 -3.87 19.40 3.36
N SER A 51 -2.54 19.33 3.44
CA SER A 51 -1.67 20.14 2.58
C SER A 51 -1.81 19.81 1.10
N ASP A 52 -2.07 18.55 0.74
CA ASP A 52 -2.24 18.17 -0.65
C ASP A 52 -3.54 18.70 -1.23
N PHE A 53 -4.65 18.61 -0.48
CA PHE A 53 -5.91 19.25 -0.89
C PHE A 53 -5.79 20.78 -0.93
N LYS A 54 -4.97 21.38 -0.06
CA LYS A 54 -4.72 22.83 -0.13
C LYS A 54 -4.02 23.25 -1.43
N LYS A 55 -3.06 22.46 -1.93
CA LYS A 55 -2.35 22.76 -3.18
C LYS A 55 -3.28 22.71 -4.39
N GLU A 56 -4.31 21.87 -4.34
CA GLU A 56 -5.35 21.75 -5.38
C GLU A 56 -6.41 22.87 -5.31
N GLY A 57 -6.27 23.84 -4.39
CA GLY A 57 -7.12 25.03 -4.33
C GLY A 57 -8.49 24.81 -3.67
N TYR A 58 -8.63 23.78 -2.83
CA TYR A 58 -9.85 23.57 -2.06
C TYR A 58 -10.07 24.68 -1.02
N SER A 59 -11.34 24.95 -0.69
CA SER A 59 -11.70 26.01 0.25
C SER A 59 -11.24 25.72 1.67
N ASP A 60 -10.96 26.78 2.45
CA ASP A 60 -10.55 26.64 3.85
C ASP A 60 -11.63 25.93 4.70
N GLU A 61 -12.91 26.13 4.39
CA GLU A 61 -14.03 25.43 5.03
C GLU A 61 -13.95 23.92 4.79
N PHE A 62 -13.76 23.50 3.53
CA PHE A 62 -13.59 22.09 3.19
C PHE A 62 -12.35 21.48 3.86
N LEU A 63 -11.23 22.20 3.88
CA LEU A 63 -9.99 21.73 4.49
C LEU A 63 -10.15 21.52 6.01
N SER A 64 -10.89 22.41 6.68
CA SER A 64 -11.25 22.26 8.09
C SER A 64 -12.11 21.03 8.34
N ASP A 65 -13.14 20.82 7.54
CA ASP A 65 -14.03 19.66 7.66
C ASP A 65 -13.28 18.34 7.41
N LEU A 66 -12.39 18.33 6.42
CA LEU A 66 -11.52 17.20 6.12
C LEU A 66 -10.62 16.88 7.31
N GLU A 67 -9.94 17.89 7.87
CA GLU A 67 -9.05 17.68 9.03
C GLU A 67 -9.82 17.11 10.23
N GLN A 68 -11.00 17.65 10.53
CA GLN A 68 -11.83 17.17 11.62
C GLN A 68 -12.37 15.76 11.38
N GLY A 69 -12.79 15.45 10.16
CA GLY A 69 -13.24 14.12 9.76
C GLY A 69 -12.12 13.08 9.89
N LEU A 70 -10.91 13.43 9.46
CA LEU A 70 -9.72 12.58 9.57
C LEU A 70 -9.28 12.37 11.03
N LYS A 71 -9.41 13.38 11.88
CA LYS A 71 -9.18 13.29 13.33
C LYS A 71 -10.19 12.36 14.01
N LYS A 72 -11.48 12.50 13.69
CA LYS A 72 -12.58 11.68 14.25
C LYS A 72 -12.54 10.22 13.79
N SER A 73 -12.09 9.96 12.57
CA SER A 73 -11.99 8.61 11.99
C SER A 73 -10.67 7.90 12.31
N SER A 74 -9.70 8.59 12.92
CA SER A 74 -8.43 7.99 13.33
C SER A 74 -8.62 7.16 14.60
N ILE A 75 -8.52 5.84 14.49
CA ILE A 75 -8.55 4.91 15.64
C ILE A 75 -7.29 5.04 16.53
N TYR A 76 -6.28 5.78 16.08
CA TYR A 76 -5.10 6.12 16.87
C TYR A 76 -5.13 7.61 17.20
N ASN A 77 -5.14 7.90 18.50
CA ASN A 77 -5.07 9.24 19.07
C ASN A 77 -3.90 10.00 18.43
N ALA A 78 -4.20 11.20 17.97
CA ALA A 78 -3.23 12.11 17.37
C ALA A 78 -2.18 12.53 18.42
N ASP A 79 -0.92 12.22 18.13
CA ASP A 79 0.23 13.02 18.57
C ASP A 79 0.69 13.91 17.39
#